data_AF-A0A2V7ZFD0-F1
#
_entry.id   AF-A0A2V7ZFD0-F1
#
_cell.length_a   1.000
_cell.length_b   1.000
_cell.length_c   1.000
_cell.angle_alpha   90.00
_cell.angle_beta   90.00
_cell.angle_gamma   90.00
#
_symmetry.space_group_name_H-M   'P 1'
#
loop_
_entity.id
_entity.type
_entity.pdbx_description
1 polymer ?
#
loop_
_entity_poly.entity_id
_entity_poly.type
_entity_poly.pdbx_seq_one_letter_code
_entity_poly.pdbx_strand_id
1 'polypeptide(L)'
;MAEGKGASLATFTPPHTFFFTREVDTNLGYVWYRKDSATTFGFGIRQADAEENPQYVDNFALFNAPPGTVQRMGVYFYASPETAEATRQAVLRFTHGDEFKPLPGYKTFVNHFHLRFTDRVRASGSFDTPMQDLAAMKALGLNIIGLSDFHGDMHPNDPGPLRFKDQKDYFEATRRASDTDFLVTPWEEPSAYFGGHYNIIFPKRNVYWSKVRQPGQPFTENDPVYGKVYHTGNAADVQQMMDAEGAYWYHAHPRTKGTTGYPDLIFDKPYVKNDRYLGVAFKPGMGMDLSESRLCEWRCFDVTDTMNNLYASSGLKPKYIIADIDTYRKGPEDDTYANFPVNYLKIDRTPGADEDMSSVLKALRDGDFFVSTGEILITKYRVVGTGAQRTIGADVEWTFPPSFVEVVWGDGRKIDRQVISITDLGAFGTKHFSIPFDATGKAWVRFAVWDTAGNGAFVQPVWLNATRTTTDQNARREK
;
A
#
# COMPACT_ATOMS: atom_id res chain seq x y z
N MET A 1 29.12 3.85 8.91
CA MET A 1 29.69 4.97 9.69
C MET A 1 31.21 4.92 9.60
N ALA A 2 31.87 6.07 9.52
CA ALA A 2 33.30 6.22 9.74
C ALA A 2 33.52 7.28 10.82
N GLU A 3 34.43 7.06 11.76
CA GLU A 3 34.73 7.97 12.87
C GLU A 3 36.23 8.24 12.97
N GLY A 4 36.57 9.51 13.12
CA GLY A 4 37.91 9.99 13.43
C GLY A 4 37.97 10.62 14.82
N LYS A 5 39.07 11.32 15.13
CA LYS A 5 39.33 11.86 16.48
C LYS A 5 38.35 12.94 16.98
N GLY A 6 37.53 13.51 16.10
CA GLY A 6 36.59 14.60 16.46
C GLY A 6 35.53 14.88 15.41
N ALA A 7 35.23 13.87 14.58
CA ALA A 7 34.19 13.95 13.57
C ALA A 7 33.82 12.54 13.11
N SER A 8 32.62 12.41 12.56
CA SER A 8 32.15 11.18 11.92
C SER A 8 31.40 11.49 10.62
N LEU A 9 31.36 10.48 9.75
CA LEU A 9 30.69 10.51 8.46
C LEU A 9 29.79 9.29 8.33
N ALA A 10 28.52 9.55 8.00
CA ALA A 10 27.60 8.51 7.56
C ALA A 10 27.49 8.49 6.03
N THR A 11 27.23 7.30 5.51
CA THR A 11 26.76 7.09 4.15
C THR A 11 25.50 6.22 4.25
N PHE A 12 24.44 6.63 3.56
CA PHE A 12 23.16 5.95 3.61
C PHE A 12 22.38 6.12 2.30
N THR A 13 21.36 5.29 2.14
CA THR A 13 20.55 5.16 0.92
C THR A 13 19.26 5.98 1.03
N PRO A 14 18.65 6.36 -0.10
CA PRO A 14 17.21 6.57 -0.14
C PRO A 14 16.46 5.32 0.37
N PRO A 15 15.51 5.44 1.32
CA PRO A 15 14.89 4.27 1.95
C PRO A 15 13.99 3.47 1.01
N HIS A 16 13.38 4.08 0.00
CA HIS A 16 12.38 3.40 -0.84
C HIS A 16 12.74 3.32 -2.32
N THR A 17 13.84 3.94 -2.76
CA THR A 17 14.34 3.84 -4.15
C THR A 17 15.63 3.06 -4.28
N PHE A 18 16.36 2.83 -3.17
CA PHE A 18 17.50 1.93 -3.17
C PHE A 18 17.07 0.47 -3.02
N PHE A 19 16.10 0.19 -2.17
CA PHE A 19 15.58 -1.16 -2.01
C PHE A 19 14.49 -1.38 -3.04
N PHE A 20 14.73 -2.27 -4.00
CA PHE A 20 13.68 -2.77 -4.86
C PHE A 20 13.06 -4.01 -4.20
N THR A 21 11.75 -4.14 -4.33
CA THR A 21 11.04 -5.24 -3.68
C THR A 21 11.26 -6.51 -4.48
N ARG A 22 11.79 -7.50 -3.77
CA ARG A 22 11.74 -8.91 -4.14
C ARG A 22 10.51 -9.51 -3.46
N GLU A 23 10.19 -10.76 -3.76
CA GLU A 23 9.12 -11.46 -3.03
C GLU A 23 9.42 -11.60 -1.51
N VAL A 24 10.67 -11.37 -1.08
CA VAL A 24 11.10 -11.31 0.32
C VAL A 24 11.89 -10.03 0.63
N ASP A 25 11.90 -9.64 1.89
CA ASP A 25 12.55 -8.43 2.38
C ASP A 25 13.95 -8.70 2.98
N THR A 26 14.57 -9.84 2.68
CA THR A 26 15.81 -10.31 3.33
C THR A 26 16.96 -9.31 3.28
N ASN A 27 17.59 -9.00 4.40
CA ASN A 27 18.77 -8.12 4.36
C ASN A 27 19.97 -8.83 3.70
N LEU A 28 20.41 -8.33 2.54
CA LEU A 28 21.51 -8.91 1.74
C LEU A 28 22.88 -8.26 2.01
N GLY A 29 23.01 -7.45 3.06
CA GLY A 29 24.30 -6.86 3.44
C GLY A 29 24.80 -5.77 2.47
N TYR A 30 24.16 -4.60 2.49
CA TYR A 30 24.45 -3.51 1.55
C TYR A 30 25.66 -2.64 1.92
N VAL A 31 26.23 -2.78 3.11
CA VAL A 31 27.34 -1.97 3.58
C VAL A 31 28.67 -2.62 3.18
N TRP A 32 29.62 -1.82 2.68
CA TRP A 32 30.97 -2.29 2.40
C TRP A 32 32.03 -1.37 3.02
N TYR A 33 33.19 -1.96 3.28
CA TYR A 33 34.39 -1.28 3.76
C TYR A 33 35.62 -1.94 3.15
N ARG A 34 36.61 -1.13 2.77
CA ARG A 34 37.89 -1.60 2.24
C ARG A 34 39.01 -0.73 2.79
N LYS A 35 40.03 -1.37 3.39
CA LYS A 35 41.26 -0.67 3.81
C LYS A 35 42.23 -0.61 2.63
N ASP A 36 42.57 0.60 2.20
CA ASP A 36 43.47 0.82 1.04
C ASP A 36 44.93 0.96 1.48
N SER A 37 45.17 1.51 2.67
CA SER A 37 46.51 1.61 3.28
C SER A 37 46.43 1.69 4.81
N ALA A 38 47.55 1.97 5.48
CA ALA A 38 47.57 2.28 6.91
C ALA A 38 46.78 3.56 7.28
N THR A 39 46.58 4.47 6.32
CA THR A 39 45.98 5.80 6.56
C THR A 39 44.79 6.11 5.66
N THR A 40 44.43 5.23 4.72
CA THR A 40 43.32 5.41 3.79
C THR A 40 42.42 4.19 3.75
N PHE A 41 41.11 4.43 3.61
CA PHE A 41 40.09 3.41 3.45
C PHE A 41 38.91 3.96 2.65
N GLY A 42 38.16 3.08 2.01
CA GLY A 42 36.85 3.35 1.43
C GLY A 42 35.76 2.67 2.24
N PHE A 43 34.57 3.27 2.26
CA PHE A 43 33.37 2.66 2.81
C PHE A 43 32.14 3.21 2.08
N GLY A 44 31.04 2.47 2.12
CA GLY A 44 29.88 2.86 1.35
C GLY A 44 28.72 1.87 1.46
N ILE A 45 27.77 2.11 0.57
CA ILE A 45 26.63 1.26 0.28
C ILE A 45 26.79 0.65 -1.11
N ARG A 46 26.23 -0.52 -1.35
CA ARG A 46 26.16 -1.20 -2.65
C ARG A 46 24.95 -2.11 -2.70
N GLN A 47 24.44 -2.35 -3.91
CA GLN A 47 23.47 -3.42 -4.13
C GLN A 47 24.13 -4.79 -3.94
N ALA A 48 23.34 -5.77 -3.53
CA ALA A 48 23.77 -7.17 -3.55
C ALA A 48 23.82 -7.68 -5.01
N ASP A 49 24.70 -8.64 -5.27
CA ASP A 49 24.88 -9.20 -6.62
C ASP A 49 23.82 -10.26 -6.97
N ALA A 50 23.17 -10.85 -5.96
CA ALA A 50 22.15 -11.88 -6.13
C ALA A 50 21.26 -11.98 -4.87
N GLU A 51 20.13 -12.67 -5.03
CA GLU A 51 19.32 -13.20 -3.93
C GLU A 51 20.06 -14.33 -3.21
N GLU A 52 19.98 -14.36 -1.88
CA GLU A 52 20.55 -15.44 -1.05
C GLU A 52 19.56 -16.59 -0.86
N ASN A 53 18.26 -16.31 -0.85
CA ASN A 53 17.23 -17.34 -0.75
C ASN A 53 17.02 -18.06 -2.10
N PRO A 54 17.37 -19.35 -2.23
CA PRO A 54 17.27 -20.08 -3.49
C PRO A 54 15.86 -20.11 -4.09
N GLN A 55 14.82 -19.99 -3.26
CA GLN A 55 13.43 -19.96 -3.71
C GLN A 55 13.09 -18.73 -4.55
N TYR A 56 13.78 -17.60 -4.32
CA TYR A 56 13.41 -16.30 -4.88
C TYR A 56 14.46 -15.72 -5.83
N VAL A 57 15.43 -16.54 -6.28
CA VAL A 57 16.53 -16.08 -7.16
C VAL A 57 16.02 -15.48 -8.46
N ASP A 58 14.98 -16.08 -9.06
CA ASP A 58 14.36 -15.56 -10.28
C ASP A 58 13.60 -14.23 -10.06
N ASN A 59 13.30 -13.90 -8.80
CA ASN A 59 12.65 -12.65 -8.40
C ASN A 59 13.64 -11.55 -8.01
N PHE A 60 14.94 -11.77 -8.19
CA PHE A 60 15.97 -10.73 -8.08
C PHE A 60 15.96 -9.81 -9.30
N ALA A 61 14.78 -9.28 -9.62
CA ALA A 61 14.56 -8.37 -10.75
C ALA A 61 15.05 -6.96 -10.36
N LEU A 62 16.19 -6.57 -10.94
CA LEU A 62 16.77 -5.24 -10.81
C LEU A 62 15.82 -4.14 -11.32
N PHE A 63 16.18 -2.88 -11.10
CA PHE A 63 15.43 -1.73 -11.59
C PHE A 63 15.15 -1.79 -13.10
N ASN A 64 13.95 -1.35 -13.49
CA ASN A 64 13.70 -0.94 -14.85
C ASN A 64 14.59 0.27 -15.18
N ALA A 65 15.32 0.18 -16.29
CA ALA A 65 16.20 1.24 -16.77
C ALA A 65 16.03 1.43 -18.29
N PRO A 66 14.93 2.09 -18.74
CA PRO A 66 14.66 2.25 -20.16
C PRO A 66 15.83 2.95 -20.89
N PRO A 67 16.21 2.51 -22.10
CA PRO A 67 17.34 3.08 -22.83
C PRO A 67 17.20 4.60 -23.05
N GLY A 68 18.29 5.33 -22.86
CA GLY A 68 18.35 6.79 -23.09
C GLY A 68 17.69 7.64 -22.00
N THR A 69 17.29 7.05 -20.88
CA THR A 69 16.67 7.78 -19.76
C THR A 69 17.67 8.07 -18.63
N VAL A 70 17.43 9.15 -17.88
CA VAL A 70 18.23 9.52 -16.71
C VAL A 70 17.80 8.66 -15.53
N GLN A 71 18.74 7.90 -14.96
CA GLN A 71 18.52 7.05 -13.79
C GLN A 71 18.85 7.80 -12.50
N ARG A 72 17.88 7.90 -11.57
CA ARG A 72 18.05 8.57 -10.27
C ARG A 72 18.61 7.61 -9.24
N MET A 73 19.94 7.52 -9.16
CA MET A 73 20.66 6.66 -8.19
C MET A 73 21.17 7.50 -7.02
N GLY A 74 20.28 7.89 -6.12
CA GLY A 74 20.62 8.74 -4.97
C GLY A 74 21.55 8.05 -3.96
N VAL A 75 22.47 8.82 -3.39
CA VAL A 75 23.28 8.45 -2.20
C VAL A 75 23.41 9.67 -1.31
N TYR A 76 23.37 9.46 0.01
CA TYR A 76 23.48 10.52 0.99
C TYR A 76 24.74 10.36 1.84
N PHE A 77 25.33 11.51 2.17
CA PHE A 77 26.46 11.62 3.09
C PHE A 77 26.11 12.62 4.19
N TYR A 78 26.29 12.22 5.46
CA TYR A 78 26.04 13.08 6.61
C TYR A 78 27.34 13.25 7.40
N ALA A 79 27.96 14.42 7.28
CA ALA A 79 29.16 14.78 8.03
C ALA A 79 28.78 15.48 9.34
N SER A 80 29.45 15.11 10.43
CA SER A 80 29.13 15.57 11.78
C SER A 80 30.39 15.74 12.62
N PRO A 81 30.48 16.77 13.49
CA PRO A 81 31.55 16.85 14.48
C PRO A 81 31.35 15.89 15.67
N GLU A 82 30.21 15.20 15.73
CA GLU A 82 29.86 14.28 16.81
C GLU A 82 30.44 12.86 16.62
N THR A 83 30.27 12.00 17.63
CA THR A 83 30.63 10.56 17.59
C THR A 83 29.84 9.78 16.54
N ALA A 84 30.31 8.59 16.14
CA ALA A 84 29.58 7.76 15.19
C ALA A 84 28.15 7.43 15.65
N GLU A 85 27.94 7.19 16.95
CA GLU A 85 26.61 6.84 17.44
C GLU A 85 25.66 8.03 17.37
N ALA A 86 26.10 9.23 17.79
CA ALA A 86 25.28 10.44 17.65
C ALA A 86 24.94 10.73 16.17
N THR A 87 25.88 10.50 15.26
CA THR A 87 25.66 10.66 13.83
C THR A 87 24.75 9.58 13.25
N ARG A 88 24.86 8.32 13.71
CA ARG A 88 23.93 7.25 13.36
C ARG A 88 22.51 7.61 13.77
N GLN A 89 22.32 8.07 15.01
CA GLN A 89 21.02 8.56 15.48
C GLN A 89 20.51 9.74 14.65
N ALA A 90 21.40 10.62 14.19
CA ALA A 90 21.03 11.71 13.29
C ALA A 90 20.54 11.24 11.92
N VAL A 91 21.16 10.19 11.36
CA VAL A 91 20.72 9.57 10.11
C VAL A 91 19.40 8.84 10.29
N LEU A 92 19.22 8.07 11.37
CA LEU A 92 17.97 7.34 11.63
C LEU A 92 16.75 8.26 11.75
N ARG A 93 16.93 9.54 12.15
CA ARG A 93 15.81 10.50 12.14
C ARG A 93 15.22 10.73 10.75
N PHE A 94 15.96 10.48 9.67
CA PHE A 94 15.41 10.63 8.32
C PHE A 94 14.29 9.63 8.03
N THR A 95 14.27 8.47 8.66
CA THR A 95 13.22 7.44 8.55
C THR A 95 12.39 7.33 9.83
N HIS A 96 12.43 8.34 10.70
CA HIS A 96 11.83 8.29 12.04
C HIS A 96 12.27 7.09 12.90
N GLY A 97 13.48 6.56 12.67
CA GLY A 97 13.97 5.35 13.35
C GLY A 97 13.47 4.06 12.73
N ASP A 98 13.14 4.08 11.44
CA ASP A 98 12.49 2.98 10.71
C ASP A 98 11.10 2.63 11.29
N GLU A 99 10.38 3.66 11.74
CA GLU A 99 9.03 3.55 12.29
C GLU A 99 8.07 4.55 11.60
N PHE A 100 6.84 4.11 11.30
CA PHE A 100 5.79 5.00 10.83
C PHE A 100 5.27 5.85 12.00
N LYS A 101 5.56 7.15 11.94
CA LYS A 101 5.19 8.12 12.97
C LYS A 101 3.67 8.12 13.22
N PRO A 102 3.19 7.87 14.45
CA PRO A 102 1.77 7.98 14.79
C PRO A 102 1.24 9.41 14.58
N LEU A 103 0.03 9.52 14.03
CA LEU A 103 -0.64 10.81 13.83
C LEU A 103 -2.00 10.86 14.54
N PRO A 104 -2.31 11.94 15.29
CA PRO A 104 -3.62 12.11 15.91
C PRO A 104 -4.77 12.04 14.89
N GLY A 105 -5.78 11.22 15.18
CA GLY A 105 -6.93 11.00 14.30
C GLY A 105 -6.66 10.06 13.11
N TYR A 106 -5.49 9.40 13.10
CA TYR A 106 -5.12 8.42 12.09
C TYR A 106 -4.65 7.10 12.70
N LYS A 107 -4.80 6.02 11.92
CA LYS A 107 -4.17 4.72 12.17
C LYS A 107 -3.42 4.25 10.94
N THR A 108 -2.24 3.70 11.16
CA THR A 108 -1.39 3.15 10.11
C THR A 108 -1.94 1.80 9.66
N PHE A 109 -2.03 1.63 8.35
CA PHE A 109 -2.62 0.46 7.72
C PHE A 109 -1.80 0.04 6.53
N VAL A 110 -1.43 -1.24 6.50
CA VAL A 110 -0.73 -1.90 5.40
C VAL A 110 -1.41 -3.23 5.15
N ASN A 111 -1.39 -3.75 3.93
CA ASN A 111 -2.04 -5.01 3.62
C ASN A 111 -1.22 -5.82 2.62
N HIS A 112 -1.79 -6.96 2.22
CA HIS A 112 -1.28 -7.80 1.15
C HIS A 112 0.01 -8.53 1.51
N PHE A 113 -0.07 -9.23 2.65
CA PHE A 113 0.98 -10.11 3.15
C PHE A 113 0.65 -11.58 2.90
N HIS A 114 1.62 -12.32 2.33
CA HIS A 114 1.56 -13.76 2.09
C HIS A 114 2.38 -14.52 3.13
N LEU A 115 1.93 -14.52 4.38
CA LEU A 115 2.73 -15.07 5.50
C LEU A 115 2.61 -16.59 5.64
N ARG A 116 1.63 -17.20 4.97
CA ARG A 116 1.16 -18.57 5.26
C ARG A 116 0.87 -18.71 6.75
N PHE A 117 0.19 -17.71 7.31
CA PHE A 117 0.12 -17.50 8.75
C PHE A 117 -0.59 -18.67 9.44
N THR A 118 -1.75 -19.05 8.91
CA THR A 118 -2.60 -20.14 9.44
C THR A 118 -1.88 -21.48 9.43
N ASP A 119 -1.20 -21.82 8.33
CA ASP A 119 -0.40 -23.06 8.23
C ASP A 119 0.68 -23.13 9.30
N ARG A 120 1.36 -22.01 9.56
CA ARG A 120 2.47 -21.95 10.53
C ARG A 120 1.99 -22.08 11.96
N VAL A 121 0.91 -21.38 12.34
CA VAL A 121 0.35 -21.53 13.68
C VAL A 121 -0.20 -22.95 13.90
N ARG A 122 -0.84 -23.56 12.88
CA ARG A 122 -1.25 -24.98 12.93
C ARG A 122 -0.05 -25.91 13.14
N ALA A 123 1.02 -25.73 12.37
CA ALA A 123 2.24 -26.53 12.49
C ALA A 123 2.91 -26.39 13.86
N SER A 124 2.77 -25.23 14.50
CA SER A 124 3.25 -25.03 15.88
C SER A 124 2.41 -25.72 16.96
N GLY A 125 1.20 -26.19 16.60
CA GLY A 125 0.24 -26.79 17.53
C GLY A 125 -0.58 -25.78 18.35
N SER A 126 -0.43 -24.46 18.12
CA SER A 126 -1.19 -23.42 18.82
C SER A 126 -1.44 -22.19 17.94
N PHE A 127 -2.66 -21.67 17.99
CA PHE A 127 -3.01 -20.38 17.36
C PHE A 127 -2.49 -19.17 18.13
N ASP A 128 -1.99 -19.37 19.34
CA ASP A 128 -1.44 -18.30 20.18
C ASP A 128 0.10 -18.22 20.05
N THR A 129 0.72 -19.02 19.18
CA THR A 129 2.18 -18.98 18.96
C THR A 129 2.60 -17.61 18.40
N PRO A 130 3.48 -16.87 19.09
CA PRO A 130 3.99 -15.59 18.58
C PRO A 130 4.75 -15.78 17.27
N MET A 131 4.42 -14.96 16.27
CA MET A 131 5.11 -14.95 14.97
C MET A 131 5.97 -13.70 14.84
N GLN A 132 7.25 -13.91 14.48
CA GLN A 132 8.23 -12.84 14.29
C GLN A 132 7.80 -11.81 13.26
N ASP A 133 7.08 -12.23 12.21
CA ASP A 133 6.56 -11.33 11.18
C ASP A 133 5.63 -10.26 11.79
N LEU A 134 4.74 -10.68 12.68
CA LEU A 134 3.80 -9.77 13.36
C LEU A 134 4.51 -8.86 14.35
N ALA A 135 5.53 -9.37 15.04
CA ALA A 135 6.36 -8.57 15.93
C ALA A 135 7.13 -7.48 15.17
N ALA A 136 7.71 -7.81 14.01
CA ALA A 136 8.38 -6.86 13.14
C ALA A 136 7.39 -5.80 12.62
N MET A 137 6.21 -6.20 12.15
CA MET A 137 5.16 -5.26 11.70
C MET A 137 4.69 -4.31 12.81
N LYS A 138 4.53 -4.79 14.05
CA LYS A 138 4.22 -3.95 15.21
C LYS A 138 5.35 -2.95 15.51
N ALA A 139 6.60 -3.40 15.42
CA ALA A 139 7.76 -2.55 15.67
C ALA A 139 7.87 -1.39 14.67
N LEU A 140 7.40 -1.56 13.43
CA LEU A 140 7.29 -0.49 12.44
C LEU A 140 6.22 0.57 12.77
N GLY A 141 5.43 0.39 13.84
CA GLY A 141 4.34 1.30 14.19
C GLY A 141 3.05 1.06 13.38
N LEU A 142 2.85 -0.14 12.82
CA LEU A 142 1.59 -0.50 12.15
C LEU A 142 0.47 -0.76 13.15
N ASN A 143 -0.74 -0.26 12.87
CA ASN A 143 -1.94 -0.53 13.66
C ASN A 143 -2.83 -1.60 13.05
N ILE A 144 -2.89 -1.69 11.72
CA ILE A 144 -3.76 -2.61 11.01
C ILE A 144 -2.96 -3.27 9.91
N ILE A 145 -2.95 -4.61 9.89
CA ILE A 145 -2.37 -5.38 8.81
C ILE A 145 -3.42 -6.26 8.11
N GLY A 146 -3.39 -6.26 6.79
CA GLY A 146 -4.16 -7.20 5.96
C GLY A 146 -3.31 -8.36 5.49
N LEU A 147 -3.63 -9.57 5.96
CA LEU A 147 -3.14 -10.78 5.32
C LEU A 147 -3.92 -11.02 4.02
N SER A 148 -3.31 -11.73 3.08
CA SER A 148 -3.91 -12.02 1.76
C SER A 148 -3.69 -13.48 1.34
N ASP A 149 -3.74 -14.37 2.34
CA ASP A 149 -3.63 -15.81 2.17
C ASP A 149 -4.77 -16.37 1.27
N PHE A 150 -4.74 -17.68 1.01
CA PHE A 150 -5.46 -18.36 -0.10
C PHE A 150 -4.91 -18.05 -1.49
N HIS A 151 -3.62 -17.72 -1.54
CA HIS A 151 -2.84 -17.42 -2.73
C HIS A 151 -1.75 -18.48 -2.93
N GLY A 152 -2.19 -19.71 -3.24
CA GLY A 152 -1.31 -20.89 -3.39
C GLY A 152 -1.04 -21.66 -2.09
N ASP A 153 -1.49 -21.14 -0.95
CA ASP A 153 -1.49 -21.80 0.36
C ASP A 153 -2.89 -22.29 0.76
N MET A 154 -2.97 -23.17 1.77
CA MET A 154 -4.21 -23.83 2.22
C MET A 154 -4.94 -24.55 1.04
N HIS A 155 -6.28 -24.65 1.06
CA HIS A 155 -7.07 -25.25 -0.02
C HIS A 155 -7.86 -24.19 -0.82
N PRO A 156 -7.23 -23.36 -1.66
CA PRO A 156 -7.90 -22.23 -2.31
C PRO A 156 -8.87 -22.67 -3.41
N ASN A 157 -8.65 -23.84 -4.01
CA ASN A 157 -9.47 -24.39 -5.10
C ASN A 157 -10.44 -25.49 -4.63
N ASP A 158 -10.58 -25.72 -3.33
CA ASP A 158 -11.56 -26.67 -2.80
C ASP A 158 -12.97 -26.04 -2.80
N PRO A 159 -14.04 -26.79 -3.18
CA PRO A 159 -15.39 -26.26 -3.31
C PRO A 159 -16.09 -25.95 -1.98
N GLY A 160 -15.46 -26.18 -0.83
CA GLY A 160 -16.03 -25.85 0.47
C GLY A 160 -15.51 -26.73 1.62
N PRO A 161 -15.57 -28.07 1.55
CA PRO A 161 -15.31 -28.92 2.71
C PRO A 161 -13.97 -28.67 3.42
N LEU A 162 -12.87 -28.56 2.66
CA LEU A 162 -11.56 -28.27 3.21
C LEU A 162 -11.35 -26.76 3.36
N ARG A 163 -11.80 -25.98 2.37
CA ARG A 163 -11.62 -24.52 2.34
C ARG A 163 -12.32 -23.82 3.50
N PHE A 164 -13.54 -24.21 3.86
CA PHE A 164 -14.29 -23.61 4.96
C PHE A 164 -13.67 -23.95 6.32
N LYS A 165 -13.10 -25.14 6.46
CA LYS A 165 -12.29 -25.49 7.63
C LYS A 165 -11.06 -24.58 7.71
N ASP A 166 -10.40 -24.32 6.58
CA ASP A 166 -9.27 -23.40 6.51
C ASP A 166 -9.66 -21.96 6.84
N GLN A 167 -10.75 -21.45 6.28
CA GLN A 167 -11.27 -20.12 6.58
C GLN A 167 -11.61 -19.99 8.07
N LYS A 168 -12.22 -21.00 8.70
CA LYS A 168 -12.51 -20.98 10.13
C LYS A 168 -11.23 -20.83 10.96
N ASP A 169 -10.21 -21.60 10.66
CA ASP A 169 -8.93 -21.54 11.37
C ASP A 169 -8.20 -20.22 11.08
N TYR A 170 -8.27 -19.70 9.86
CA TYR A 170 -7.72 -18.40 9.46
C TYR A 170 -8.38 -17.25 10.22
N PHE A 171 -9.70 -17.25 10.33
CA PHE A 171 -10.45 -16.26 11.09
C PHE A 171 -10.07 -16.32 12.57
N GLU A 172 -9.98 -17.50 13.16
CA GLU A 172 -9.61 -17.64 14.58
C GLU A 172 -8.15 -17.26 14.85
N ALA A 173 -7.22 -17.68 13.99
CA ALA A 173 -5.81 -17.36 14.14
C ALA A 173 -5.56 -15.85 14.06
N THR A 174 -6.13 -15.17 13.05
CA THR A 174 -6.00 -13.71 12.91
C THR A 174 -6.69 -12.95 14.03
N ARG A 175 -7.82 -13.45 14.55
CA ARG A 175 -8.49 -12.89 15.72
C ARG A 175 -7.60 -12.96 16.97
N ARG A 176 -6.97 -14.11 17.24
CA ARG A 176 -6.05 -14.30 18.37
C ARG A 176 -4.75 -13.50 18.25
N ALA A 177 -4.29 -13.26 17.03
CA ALA A 177 -3.10 -12.47 16.74
C ALA A 177 -3.31 -10.96 16.90
N SER A 178 -4.57 -10.52 17.01
CA SER A 178 -4.96 -9.13 17.19
C SER A 178 -5.00 -8.74 18.67
N ASP A 179 -4.74 -7.48 18.97
CA ASP A 179 -4.87 -6.87 20.29
C ASP A 179 -5.62 -5.52 20.22
N THR A 180 -5.51 -4.68 21.25
CA THR A 180 -6.22 -3.40 21.33
C THR A 180 -5.74 -2.35 20.33
N ASP A 181 -4.48 -2.40 19.93
CA ASP A 181 -3.83 -1.38 19.10
C ASP A 181 -3.27 -1.94 17.79
N PHE A 182 -3.30 -3.27 17.62
CA PHE A 182 -2.88 -4.00 16.44
C PHE A 182 -3.94 -5.00 15.96
N LEU A 183 -4.47 -4.79 14.77
CA LEU A 183 -5.47 -5.65 14.14
C LEU A 183 -4.86 -6.46 12.99
N VAL A 184 -5.00 -7.78 13.05
CA VAL A 184 -4.68 -8.70 11.94
C VAL A 184 -5.97 -9.09 11.23
N THR A 185 -6.10 -8.72 9.96
CA THR A 185 -7.32 -8.91 9.19
C THR A 185 -7.16 -10.06 8.18
N PRO A 186 -8.15 -10.97 8.06
CA PRO A 186 -8.05 -12.14 7.19
C PRO A 186 -8.62 -11.80 5.82
N TRP A 187 -7.89 -11.02 5.02
CA TRP A 187 -8.29 -10.75 3.65
C TRP A 187 -7.74 -11.85 2.74
N GLU A 188 -8.17 -11.82 1.48
CA GLU A 188 -7.79 -12.86 0.52
C GLU A 188 -7.34 -12.23 -0.79
N GLU A 189 -6.34 -12.84 -1.42
CA GLU A 189 -6.02 -12.62 -2.83
C GLU A 189 -6.45 -13.85 -3.64
N PRO A 190 -7.75 -13.98 -4.00
CA PRO A 190 -8.29 -15.22 -4.53
C PRO A 190 -7.87 -15.53 -5.97
N SER A 191 -7.36 -14.56 -6.72
CA SER A 191 -6.94 -14.70 -8.13
C SER A 191 -7.98 -15.40 -9.02
N ALA A 192 -9.23 -14.93 -8.96
CA ALA A 192 -10.35 -15.55 -9.68
C ALA A 192 -11.36 -14.54 -10.24
N TYR A 193 -11.83 -14.78 -11.46
CA TYR A 193 -13.00 -14.15 -12.11
C TYR A 193 -12.96 -12.66 -12.47
N PHE A 194 -12.24 -11.81 -11.74
CA PHE A 194 -12.12 -10.38 -12.05
C PHE A 194 -10.91 -10.01 -12.90
N GLY A 195 -10.04 -10.98 -13.18
CA GLY A 195 -8.80 -10.76 -13.92
C GLY A 195 -7.71 -10.16 -13.04
N GLY A 196 -6.46 -10.44 -13.38
CA GLY A 196 -5.32 -10.05 -12.57
C GLY A 196 -5.32 -10.67 -11.17
N HIS A 197 -4.44 -10.14 -10.33
CA HIS A 197 -4.47 -10.34 -8.89
C HIS A 197 -5.20 -9.18 -8.23
N TYR A 198 -6.00 -9.49 -7.20
CA TYR A 198 -6.76 -8.50 -6.47
C TYR A 198 -7.00 -8.96 -5.05
N ASN A 199 -7.13 -7.98 -4.16
CA ASN A 199 -7.52 -8.23 -2.78
C ASN A 199 -9.01 -8.01 -2.61
N ILE A 200 -9.67 -8.96 -1.94
CA ILE A 200 -11.06 -8.83 -1.50
C ILE A 200 -11.12 -8.64 0.02
N ILE A 201 -11.92 -7.67 0.43
CA ILE A 201 -11.99 -7.22 1.82
C ILE A 201 -13.43 -7.22 2.29
N PHE A 202 -13.69 -7.93 3.38
CA PHE A 202 -15.02 -8.03 4.00
C PHE A 202 -15.12 -7.19 5.27
N PRO A 203 -16.28 -6.56 5.56
CA PRO A 203 -16.48 -5.89 6.84
C PRO A 203 -16.53 -6.91 7.99
N LYS A 204 -17.14 -8.08 7.75
CA LYS A 204 -17.16 -9.17 8.73
C LYS A 204 -15.96 -10.07 8.52
N ARG A 205 -15.40 -10.57 9.63
CA ARG A 205 -14.31 -11.53 9.61
C ARG A 205 -14.71 -12.87 8.97
N ASN A 206 -15.93 -13.33 9.22
CA ASN A 206 -16.36 -14.71 8.99
C ASN A 206 -17.23 -14.90 7.74
N VAL A 207 -16.78 -14.41 6.58
CA VAL A 207 -17.44 -14.69 5.30
C VAL A 207 -16.88 -15.97 4.71
N TYR A 208 -17.65 -17.05 4.79
CA TYR A 208 -17.27 -18.35 4.22
C TYR A 208 -17.64 -18.41 2.74
N TRP A 209 -16.65 -18.64 1.88
CA TRP A 209 -16.87 -18.66 0.44
C TRP A 209 -15.84 -19.49 -0.33
N SER A 210 -16.26 -20.18 -1.39
CA SER A 210 -15.38 -20.87 -2.33
C SER A 210 -15.35 -20.14 -3.68
N LYS A 211 -14.17 -20.11 -4.31
CA LYS A 211 -14.01 -19.71 -5.72
C LYS A 211 -14.23 -20.86 -6.70
N VAL A 212 -14.97 -21.88 -6.27
CA VAL A 212 -15.31 -23.06 -7.07
C VAL A 212 -16.75 -23.41 -6.77
N ARG A 213 -17.59 -23.35 -7.82
CA ARG A 213 -19.00 -23.76 -7.78
C ARG A 213 -19.19 -24.97 -8.69
N GLN A 214 -19.58 -26.09 -8.10
CA GLN A 214 -19.78 -27.34 -8.84
C GLN A 214 -21.06 -27.29 -9.69
N PRO A 215 -21.16 -28.10 -10.76
CA PRO A 215 -22.39 -28.21 -11.54
C PRO A 215 -23.59 -28.56 -10.65
N GLY A 216 -24.67 -27.77 -10.76
CA GLY A 216 -25.88 -27.95 -9.94
C GLY A 216 -25.79 -27.44 -8.50
N GLN A 217 -24.62 -26.98 -8.03
CA GLN A 217 -24.47 -26.40 -6.70
C GLN A 217 -25.15 -25.02 -6.62
N PRO A 218 -25.94 -24.74 -5.57
CA PRO A 218 -26.52 -23.43 -5.36
C PRO A 218 -25.43 -22.37 -5.14
N PHE A 219 -25.75 -21.09 -5.42
CA PHE A 219 -24.84 -19.98 -5.18
C PHE A 219 -24.57 -19.78 -3.68
N THR A 220 -25.58 -20.05 -2.85
CA THR A 220 -25.48 -19.97 -1.39
C THR A 220 -26.28 -21.10 -0.76
N GLU A 221 -25.81 -21.57 0.38
CA GLU A 221 -26.51 -22.54 1.23
C GLU A 221 -26.23 -22.24 2.71
N ASN A 222 -27.04 -22.83 3.60
CA ASN A 222 -26.78 -22.82 5.03
C ASN A 222 -26.07 -24.13 5.39
N ASP A 223 -24.75 -24.07 5.47
CA ASP A 223 -23.93 -25.16 5.96
C ASP A 223 -24.17 -25.35 7.48
N PRO A 224 -24.32 -26.61 7.96
CA PRO A 224 -24.63 -26.88 9.36
C PRO A 224 -23.52 -26.48 10.35
N VAL A 225 -22.28 -26.30 9.89
CA VAL A 225 -21.11 -25.94 10.70
C VAL A 225 -20.77 -24.45 10.55
N TYR A 226 -20.83 -23.93 9.32
CA TYR A 226 -20.34 -22.59 8.99
C TYR A 226 -21.45 -21.55 8.81
N GLY A 227 -22.72 -21.98 8.81
CA GLY A 227 -23.85 -21.10 8.53
C GLY A 227 -23.93 -20.74 7.05
N LYS A 228 -24.19 -19.47 6.73
CA LYS A 228 -24.30 -19.05 5.33
C LYS A 228 -22.93 -19.16 4.64
N VAL A 229 -22.88 -19.92 3.55
CA VAL A 229 -21.71 -20.04 2.68
C VAL A 229 -22.03 -19.58 1.26
N TYR A 230 -21.01 -19.21 0.52
CA TYR A 230 -21.09 -18.81 -0.89
C TYR A 230 -20.23 -19.72 -1.77
N HIS A 231 -20.74 -20.08 -2.95
CA HIS A 231 -19.99 -20.79 -3.99
C HIS A 231 -20.00 -19.95 -5.24
N THR A 232 -18.84 -19.39 -5.58
CA THR A 232 -18.70 -18.51 -6.75
C THR A 232 -18.13 -19.29 -7.93
N GLY A 233 -18.75 -19.14 -9.10
CA GLY A 233 -18.32 -19.79 -10.35
C GLY A 233 -17.93 -18.82 -11.46
N ASN A 234 -18.17 -17.52 -11.27
CA ASN A 234 -17.95 -16.48 -12.27
C ASN A 234 -17.93 -15.08 -11.61
N ALA A 235 -17.68 -14.03 -12.40
CA ALA A 235 -17.59 -12.65 -11.92
C ALA A 235 -18.91 -12.12 -11.32
N ALA A 236 -20.07 -12.53 -11.86
CA ALA A 236 -21.37 -12.10 -11.34
C ALA A 236 -21.65 -12.71 -9.96
N ASP A 237 -21.27 -13.97 -9.73
CA ASP A 237 -21.38 -14.62 -8.42
C ASP A 237 -20.51 -13.90 -7.37
N VAL A 238 -19.25 -13.57 -7.70
CA VAL A 238 -18.37 -12.81 -6.78
C VAL A 238 -18.96 -11.44 -6.48
N GLN A 239 -19.43 -10.72 -7.50
CA GLN A 239 -20.09 -9.43 -7.32
C GLN A 239 -21.32 -9.54 -6.41
N GLN A 240 -22.19 -10.52 -6.63
CA GLN A 240 -23.37 -10.76 -5.82
C GLN A 240 -23.03 -11.06 -4.35
N MET A 241 -21.96 -11.83 -4.10
CA MET A 241 -21.47 -12.09 -2.75
C MET A 241 -20.98 -10.80 -2.09
N MET A 242 -20.16 -10.01 -2.80
CA MET A 242 -19.68 -8.73 -2.29
C MET A 242 -20.81 -7.76 -1.98
N ASP A 243 -21.86 -7.74 -2.82
CA ASP A 243 -23.06 -6.96 -2.59
C ASP A 243 -23.80 -7.39 -1.32
N ALA A 244 -23.94 -8.70 -1.10
CA ALA A 244 -24.61 -9.26 0.06
C ALA A 244 -23.84 -9.03 1.37
N GLU A 245 -22.51 -9.09 1.35
CA GLU A 245 -21.68 -8.97 2.55
C GLU A 245 -21.07 -7.59 2.77
N GLY A 246 -21.26 -6.64 1.84
CA GLY A 246 -20.72 -5.29 1.98
C GLY A 246 -19.22 -5.20 1.71
N ALA A 247 -18.67 -6.12 0.92
CA ALA A 247 -17.24 -6.21 0.63
C ALA A 247 -16.76 -5.16 -0.39
N TYR A 248 -15.45 -4.92 -0.40
CA TYR A 248 -14.75 -4.08 -1.36
C TYR A 248 -13.53 -4.82 -1.91
N TRP A 249 -13.01 -4.34 -3.04
CA TRP A 249 -11.84 -4.95 -3.67
C TRP A 249 -11.02 -3.94 -4.47
N TYR A 250 -9.75 -4.26 -4.70
CA TYR A 250 -8.83 -3.47 -5.52
C TYR A 250 -7.78 -4.38 -6.18
N HIS A 251 -7.24 -3.97 -7.32
CA HIS A 251 -6.18 -4.74 -8.00
C HIS A 251 -4.85 -4.59 -7.29
N ALA A 252 -4.22 -5.72 -6.99
CA ALA A 252 -2.85 -5.81 -6.49
C ALA A 252 -1.83 -5.53 -7.61
N HIS A 253 -0.70 -4.92 -7.26
CA HIS A 253 0.47 -4.68 -8.12
C HIS A 253 0.10 -4.44 -9.61
N PRO A 254 -0.60 -3.34 -9.94
CA PRO A 254 -1.16 -3.10 -11.26
C PRO A 254 -0.11 -3.13 -12.36
N ARG A 255 -0.51 -3.64 -13.54
CA ARG A 255 0.31 -3.70 -14.77
C ARG A 255 1.63 -4.48 -14.66
N THR A 256 1.77 -5.36 -13.65
CA THR A 256 2.92 -6.26 -13.49
C THR A 256 2.48 -7.60 -12.87
N LYS A 257 3.39 -8.59 -12.83
CA LYS A 257 3.16 -9.94 -12.31
C LYS A 257 1.85 -10.54 -12.88
N GLY A 258 1.05 -11.18 -12.04
CA GLY A 258 -0.27 -11.74 -12.38
C GLY A 258 -1.30 -10.69 -12.81
N THR A 259 -1.04 -9.40 -12.59
CA THR A 259 -1.91 -8.26 -12.97
C THR A 259 -1.40 -7.54 -14.22
N THR A 260 -0.52 -8.15 -15.00
CA THR A 260 -0.09 -7.60 -16.29
C THR A 260 -1.30 -7.35 -17.20
N GLY A 261 -1.45 -6.12 -17.71
CA GLY A 261 -2.60 -5.70 -18.53
C GLY A 261 -3.86 -5.31 -17.75
N TYR A 262 -3.89 -5.48 -16.43
CA TYR A 262 -5.03 -5.11 -15.60
C TYR A 262 -4.71 -3.87 -14.75
N PRO A 263 -5.73 -3.06 -14.41
CA PRO A 263 -7.14 -3.12 -14.84
C PRO A 263 -7.46 -2.66 -16.28
N ASP A 264 -6.47 -2.26 -17.09
CA ASP A 264 -6.68 -1.68 -18.42
C ASP A 264 -7.60 -2.51 -19.34
N LEU A 265 -7.45 -3.83 -19.33
CA LEU A 265 -8.25 -4.77 -20.14
C LEU A 265 -9.73 -4.85 -19.75
N ILE A 266 -10.11 -4.31 -18.59
CA ILE A 266 -11.45 -4.47 -18.02
C ILE A 266 -12.10 -3.17 -17.61
N PHE A 267 -11.55 -1.99 -17.96
CA PHE A 267 -12.15 -0.69 -17.65
C PHE A 267 -13.62 -0.56 -18.09
N ASP A 268 -14.05 -1.32 -19.09
CA ASP A 268 -15.42 -1.29 -19.56
C ASP A 268 -16.39 -2.13 -18.71
N LYS A 269 -15.90 -3.06 -17.89
CA LYS A 269 -16.70 -4.08 -17.22
C LYS A 269 -17.55 -3.53 -16.06
N PRO A 270 -18.76 -4.10 -15.82
CA PRO A 270 -19.65 -3.62 -14.77
C PRO A 270 -19.05 -3.67 -13.36
N TYR A 271 -18.27 -4.71 -13.04
CA TYR A 271 -17.72 -4.92 -11.69
C TYR A 271 -16.58 -3.95 -11.33
N VAL A 272 -15.86 -3.37 -12.31
CA VAL A 272 -14.92 -2.26 -12.04
C VAL A 272 -15.61 -0.89 -12.10
N LYS A 273 -16.71 -0.77 -12.84
CA LYS A 273 -17.62 0.39 -12.83
C LYS A 273 -18.60 0.30 -11.65
N ASN A 274 -18.08 0.04 -10.46
CA ASN A 274 -18.82 -0.13 -9.22
C ASN A 274 -18.10 0.58 -8.07
N ASP A 275 -18.83 1.12 -7.10
CA ASP A 275 -18.27 1.75 -5.89
C ASP A 275 -17.56 0.74 -4.96
N ARG A 276 -17.79 -0.57 -5.15
CA ARG A 276 -17.06 -1.64 -4.46
C ARG A 276 -15.63 -1.83 -4.97
N TYR A 277 -15.39 -1.49 -6.22
CA TYR A 277 -14.04 -1.45 -6.77
C TYR A 277 -13.36 -0.15 -6.34
N LEU A 278 -12.39 -0.26 -5.43
CA LEU A 278 -11.73 0.89 -4.82
C LEU A 278 -10.65 1.49 -5.71
N GLY A 279 -10.03 0.71 -6.59
CA GLY A 279 -8.94 1.16 -7.46
C GLY A 279 -7.80 0.15 -7.53
N VAL A 280 -6.57 0.64 -7.42
CA VAL A 280 -5.37 -0.19 -7.53
C VAL A 280 -4.45 0.01 -6.33
N ALA A 281 -3.49 -0.88 -6.20
CA ALA A 281 -2.53 -0.85 -5.13
C ALA A 281 -1.27 -0.02 -5.46
N PHE A 282 -0.67 0.57 -4.43
CA PHE A 282 0.61 1.26 -4.45
C PHE A 282 1.69 0.35 -3.86
N LYS A 283 2.29 -0.47 -4.71
CA LYS A 283 3.51 -1.24 -4.41
C LYS A 283 4.66 -0.74 -5.27
N PRO A 284 5.40 0.30 -4.83
CA PRO A 284 6.40 0.93 -5.67
C PRO A 284 7.61 0.04 -5.96
N GLY A 285 7.99 -0.83 -5.02
CA GLY A 285 9.19 -1.65 -5.14
C GLY A 285 9.13 -2.75 -6.20
N MET A 286 7.95 -3.13 -6.71
CA MET A 286 7.81 -4.18 -7.72
C MET A 286 7.88 -3.60 -9.14
N GLY A 287 8.96 -3.82 -9.89
CA GLY A 287 9.13 -3.19 -11.20
C GLY A 287 9.35 -1.68 -11.09
N MET A 288 10.18 -1.28 -10.13
CA MET A 288 10.59 0.10 -9.93
C MET A 288 11.42 0.60 -11.10
N ASP A 289 11.18 1.84 -11.52
CA ASP A 289 11.89 2.50 -12.62
C ASP A 289 12.55 3.79 -12.09
N LEU A 290 13.88 3.82 -12.06
CA LEU A 290 14.63 4.97 -11.52
C LEU A 290 14.60 6.20 -12.47
N SER A 291 14.04 6.06 -13.66
CA SER A 291 13.78 7.16 -14.58
C SER A 291 12.46 7.89 -14.30
N GLU A 292 11.56 7.32 -13.50
CA GLU A 292 10.36 8.02 -13.05
C GLU A 292 10.71 9.13 -12.05
N SER A 293 9.93 10.22 -12.07
CA SER A 293 10.10 11.29 -11.07
C SER A 293 9.29 11.04 -9.80
N ARG A 294 8.39 10.06 -9.86
CA ARG A 294 7.47 9.64 -8.80
C ARG A 294 7.62 8.14 -8.65
N LEU A 295 7.57 7.63 -7.43
CA LEU A 295 7.43 6.19 -7.26
C LEU A 295 6.13 5.72 -7.90
N CYS A 296 6.20 4.67 -8.72
CA CYS A 296 5.06 4.05 -9.37
C CYS A 296 4.26 5.00 -10.29
N GLU A 297 4.95 5.88 -11.02
CA GLU A 297 4.32 6.88 -11.89
C GLU A 297 3.42 6.23 -12.94
N TRP A 298 3.95 5.27 -13.70
CA TRP A 298 3.20 4.57 -14.73
C TRP A 298 2.28 3.48 -14.18
N ARG A 299 2.74 2.65 -13.24
CA ARG A 299 1.92 1.51 -12.80
C ARG A 299 0.74 1.92 -11.93
N CYS A 300 0.89 2.92 -11.06
CA CYS A 300 -0.10 3.28 -10.05
C CYS A 300 -0.84 4.57 -10.38
N PHE A 301 -0.12 5.66 -10.64
CA PHE A 301 -0.75 6.97 -10.85
C PHE A 301 -1.43 7.07 -12.21
N ASP A 302 -0.75 6.69 -13.29
CA ASP A 302 -1.32 6.78 -14.64
C ASP A 302 -2.62 5.96 -14.79
N VAL A 303 -2.64 4.71 -14.30
CA VAL A 303 -3.85 3.87 -14.35
C VAL A 303 -5.00 4.47 -13.53
N THR A 304 -4.71 5.05 -12.36
CA THR A 304 -5.72 5.62 -11.46
C THR A 304 -6.28 6.92 -12.02
N ASP A 305 -5.42 7.78 -12.52
CA ASP A 305 -5.81 9.03 -13.18
C ASP A 305 -6.63 8.73 -14.44
N THR A 306 -6.22 7.72 -15.22
CA THR A 306 -6.97 7.23 -16.39
C THR A 306 -8.37 6.77 -16.01
N MET A 307 -8.50 5.90 -14.99
CA MET A 307 -9.82 5.44 -14.51
C MET A 307 -10.69 6.61 -14.05
N ASN A 308 -10.15 7.52 -13.25
CA ASN A 308 -10.91 8.67 -12.75
C ASN A 308 -11.35 9.61 -13.87
N ASN A 309 -10.54 9.75 -14.93
CA ASN A 309 -10.92 10.51 -16.09
C ASN A 309 -12.02 9.79 -16.90
N LEU A 310 -11.88 8.48 -17.15
CA LEU A 310 -12.89 7.67 -17.83
C LEU A 310 -14.24 7.65 -17.08
N TYR A 311 -14.21 7.67 -15.74
CA TYR A 311 -15.39 7.55 -14.89
C TYR A 311 -15.92 8.90 -14.39
N ALA A 312 -15.35 10.02 -14.84
CA ALA A 312 -15.69 11.37 -14.37
C ALA A 312 -17.20 11.70 -14.40
N SER A 313 -17.94 11.15 -15.36
CA SER A 313 -19.38 11.39 -15.53
C SER A 313 -20.27 10.22 -15.10
N SER A 314 -19.71 9.21 -14.44
CA SER A 314 -20.42 7.95 -14.13
C SER A 314 -21.32 8.01 -12.88
N GLY A 315 -21.12 9.00 -12.00
CA GLY A 315 -21.74 9.05 -10.67
C GLY A 315 -21.07 8.14 -9.63
N LEU A 316 -20.07 7.35 -10.02
CA LEU A 316 -19.26 6.54 -9.12
C LEU A 316 -18.36 7.41 -8.24
N LYS A 317 -17.93 6.86 -7.10
CA LYS A 317 -16.82 7.41 -6.31
C LYS A 317 -15.49 7.33 -7.08
N PRO A 318 -14.51 8.19 -6.76
CA PRO A 318 -13.19 8.12 -7.36
C PRO A 318 -12.55 6.76 -7.12
N LYS A 319 -11.63 6.38 -8.00
CA LYS A 319 -10.71 5.26 -7.80
C LYS A 319 -9.46 5.78 -7.11
N TYR A 320 -8.96 4.97 -6.20
CA TYR A 320 -7.93 5.31 -5.25
C TYR A 320 -6.68 4.47 -5.47
N ILE A 321 -5.59 4.93 -4.88
CA ILE A 321 -4.33 4.19 -4.80
C ILE A 321 -4.13 3.80 -3.33
N ILE A 322 -4.11 2.50 -3.05
CA ILE A 322 -4.06 1.95 -1.69
C ILE A 322 -2.67 1.39 -1.45
N ALA A 323 -1.96 1.83 -0.41
CA ALA A 323 -0.67 1.24 -0.07
C ALA A 323 -0.86 -0.24 0.25
N ASP A 324 -0.11 -1.07 -0.46
CA ASP A 324 -0.09 -2.51 -0.28
C ASP A 324 1.36 -2.99 -0.33
N ILE A 325 1.49 -4.27 0.01
CA ILE A 325 2.72 -5.02 -0.12
C ILE A 325 2.41 -6.25 -0.99
N ASP A 326 3.40 -7.02 -1.38
CA ASP A 326 3.21 -8.35 -1.97
C ASP A 326 4.47 -9.14 -1.63
N THR A 327 4.65 -9.37 -0.33
CA THR A 327 5.85 -10.03 0.21
C THR A 327 5.48 -11.16 1.15
N TYR A 328 6.34 -12.16 1.15
CA TYR A 328 6.18 -13.35 1.97
C TYR A 328 6.78 -13.13 3.37
N ARG A 329 7.37 -14.18 3.94
CA ARG A 329 7.87 -14.18 5.32
C ARG A 329 8.87 -13.07 5.58
N LYS A 330 8.86 -12.57 6.81
CA LYS A 330 9.77 -11.53 7.28
C LYS A 330 10.10 -11.66 8.76
N GLY A 331 11.32 -11.29 9.11
CA GLY A 331 11.85 -11.25 10.46
C GLY A 331 12.31 -9.85 10.89
N PRO A 332 12.64 -9.65 12.17
CA PRO A 332 13.22 -8.42 12.69
C PRO A 332 14.54 -7.99 12.00
N GLU A 333 15.23 -8.91 11.36
CA GLU A 333 16.49 -8.70 10.65
C GLU A 333 16.33 -8.21 9.20
N ASP A 334 15.11 -8.24 8.66
CA ASP A 334 14.81 -7.94 7.26
C ASP A 334 14.62 -6.43 7.00
N ASP A 335 14.79 -6.02 5.74
CA ASP A 335 14.63 -4.64 5.24
C ASP A 335 13.16 -4.21 5.13
N THR A 336 12.41 -4.39 6.22
CA THR A 336 10.95 -4.24 6.23
C THR A 336 10.52 -2.79 5.96
N TYR A 337 10.95 -1.81 6.76
CA TYR A 337 10.56 -0.40 6.60
C TYR A 337 10.72 0.10 5.15
N ALA A 338 11.89 -0.15 4.54
CA ALA A 338 12.22 0.23 3.18
C ALA A 338 11.23 -0.28 2.11
N ASN A 339 10.61 -1.44 2.34
CA ASN A 339 9.71 -2.07 1.39
C ASN A 339 8.23 -1.72 1.61
N PHE A 340 7.92 -0.98 2.68
CA PHE A 340 6.55 -0.78 3.15
C PHE A 340 6.10 0.66 2.86
N PRO A 341 5.23 0.87 1.85
CA PRO A 341 4.39 2.06 1.87
C PRO A 341 3.27 1.88 2.90
N VAL A 342 2.76 2.99 3.45
CA VAL A 342 1.74 2.98 4.50
C VAL A 342 0.54 3.85 4.15
N ASN A 343 -0.66 3.36 4.50
CA ASN A 343 -1.87 4.17 4.50
C ASN A 343 -2.06 4.77 5.90
N TYR A 344 -2.30 6.07 5.98
CA TYR A 344 -2.80 6.71 7.20
C TYR A 344 -4.33 6.85 7.07
N LEU A 345 -5.06 5.91 7.65
CA LEU A 345 -6.53 5.90 7.66
C LEU A 345 -7.06 6.87 8.70
N LYS A 346 -8.00 7.74 8.32
CA LYS A 346 -8.62 8.68 9.24
C LYS A 346 -9.70 7.99 10.08
N ILE A 347 -9.27 7.31 11.13
CA ILE A 347 -10.12 6.62 12.11
C ILE A 347 -9.57 6.89 13.52
N ASP A 348 -10.47 7.00 14.50
CA ASP A 348 -10.10 7.39 15.86
C ASP A 348 -9.36 6.28 16.63
N ARG A 349 -9.70 5.01 16.36
CA ARG A 349 -9.12 3.84 17.01
C ARG A 349 -9.01 2.65 16.06
N THR A 350 -8.11 1.74 16.40
CA THR A 350 -8.04 0.41 15.80
C THR A 350 -9.31 -0.38 16.18
N PRO A 351 -10.01 -1.01 15.22
CA PRO A 351 -11.12 -1.91 15.56
C PRO A 351 -10.63 -3.10 16.38
N GLY A 352 -11.45 -3.55 17.32
CA GLY A 352 -11.12 -4.74 18.13
C GLY A 352 -11.17 -6.03 17.32
N ALA A 353 -10.51 -7.09 17.81
CA ALA A 353 -10.43 -8.38 17.11
C ALA A 353 -11.79 -8.99 16.74
N ASP A 354 -12.80 -8.79 17.61
CA ASP A 354 -14.16 -9.30 17.47
C ASP A 354 -15.14 -8.26 16.87
N GLU A 355 -14.70 -7.04 16.61
CA GLU A 355 -15.49 -5.99 15.98
C GLU A 355 -15.46 -6.12 14.45
N ASP A 356 -16.47 -5.55 13.77
CA ASP A 356 -16.46 -5.47 12.32
C ASP A 356 -15.51 -4.36 11.82
N MET A 357 -15.00 -4.54 10.60
CA MET A 357 -14.04 -3.65 9.94
C MET A 357 -14.73 -2.52 9.14
N SER A 358 -15.99 -2.20 9.43
CA SER A 358 -16.74 -1.21 8.66
C SER A 358 -16.11 0.18 8.73
N SER A 359 -15.47 0.56 9.85
CA SER A 359 -14.79 1.86 9.97
C SER A 359 -13.60 1.96 9.01
N VAL A 360 -12.80 0.89 8.91
CA VAL A 360 -11.66 0.78 7.97
C VAL A 360 -12.16 0.82 6.53
N LEU A 361 -13.15 -0.01 6.20
CA LEU A 361 -13.70 -0.07 4.84
C LEU A 361 -14.42 1.22 4.44
N LYS A 362 -15.09 1.89 5.38
CA LYS A 362 -15.67 3.20 5.13
C LYS A 362 -14.58 4.23 4.81
N ALA A 363 -13.49 4.28 5.59
CA ALA A 363 -12.39 5.19 5.33
C ALA A 363 -11.77 4.96 3.94
N LEU A 364 -11.52 3.70 3.58
CA LEU A 364 -11.03 3.32 2.24
C LEU A 364 -12.00 3.73 1.13
N ARG A 365 -13.29 3.43 1.28
CA ARG A 365 -14.34 3.78 0.31
C ARG A 365 -14.53 5.29 0.15
N ASP A 366 -14.43 6.04 1.23
CA ASP A 366 -14.64 7.49 1.20
C ASP A 366 -13.38 8.26 0.78
N GLY A 367 -12.23 7.58 0.62
CA GLY A 367 -10.97 8.24 0.32
C GLY A 367 -10.41 9.01 1.53
N ASP A 368 -10.88 8.69 2.74
CA ASP A 368 -10.51 9.35 4.01
C ASP A 368 -9.17 8.81 4.53
N PHE A 369 -8.15 8.85 3.67
CA PHE A 369 -6.79 8.44 3.98
C PHE A 369 -5.78 9.12 3.05
N PHE A 370 -4.52 9.11 3.45
CA PHE A 370 -3.40 9.43 2.55
C PHE A 370 -2.39 8.29 2.58
N VAL A 371 -1.62 8.16 1.51
CA VAL A 371 -0.52 7.20 1.42
C VAL A 371 0.79 7.96 1.61
N SER A 372 1.72 7.33 2.30
CA SER A 372 3.09 7.84 2.46
C SER A 372 4.07 6.67 2.45
N THR A 373 5.32 6.96 2.11
CA THR A 373 6.44 6.03 2.37
C THR A 373 7.00 6.17 3.80
N GLY A 374 6.63 7.22 4.54
CA GLY A 374 6.98 7.42 5.96
C GLY A 374 7.70 8.76 6.23
N GLU A 375 8.44 9.26 5.25
CA GLU A 375 9.29 10.46 5.39
C GLU A 375 8.52 11.76 5.26
N ILE A 376 7.41 11.74 4.52
CA ILE A 376 6.55 12.90 4.26
C ILE A 376 5.16 12.61 4.81
N LEU A 377 4.60 13.52 5.60
CA LEU A 377 3.29 13.33 6.22
C LEU A 377 2.36 14.48 5.87
N ILE A 378 1.17 14.16 5.36
CA ILE A 378 0.11 15.13 5.03
C ILE A 378 -0.88 15.14 6.20
N THR A 379 -0.60 15.98 7.19
CA THR A 379 -1.38 16.00 8.45
C THR A 379 -2.75 16.64 8.30
N LYS A 380 -2.93 17.51 7.30
CA LYS A 380 -4.24 18.06 6.90
C LYS A 380 -4.28 18.27 5.40
N TYR A 381 -5.45 18.03 4.81
CA TYR A 381 -5.74 18.32 3.42
C TYR A 381 -7.18 18.78 3.24
N ARG A 382 -7.39 19.74 2.33
CA ARG A 382 -8.71 20.19 1.89
C ARG A 382 -8.65 20.87 0.53
N VAL A 383 -9.72 20.73 -0.24
CA VAL A 383 -10.02 21.60 -1.39
C VAL A 383 -10.93 22.73 -0.89
N VAL A 384 -10.44 23.97 -0.94
CA VAL A 384 -11.11 25.16 -0.43
C VAL A 384 -11.75 25.94 -1.58
N GLY A 385 -12.91 26.54 -1.33
CA GLY A 385 -13.63 27.37 -2.28
C GLY A 385 -14.69 26.60 -3.08
N THR A 386 -15.45 27.34 -3.88
CA THR A 386 -16.52 26.83 -4.74
C THR A 386 -16.39 27.43 -6.14
N GLY A 387 -17.09 26.84 -7.11
CA GLY A 387 -17.03 27.31 -8.50
C GLY A 387 -15.66 27.08 -9.13
N ALA A 388 -15.26 28.02 -10.00
CA ALA A 388 -14.07 27.94 -10.85
C ALA A 388 -12.76 28.26 -10.13
N GLN A 389 -12.74 29.01 -9.04
CA GLN A 389 -11.49 29.37 -8.36
C GLN A 389 -11.44 28.61 -7.04
N ARG A 390 -10.55 27.62 -6.96
CA ARG A 390 -10.38 26.78 -5.78
C ARG A 390 -8.91 26.75 -5.36
N THR A 391 -8.67 26.27 -4.15
CA THR A 391 -7.34 26.21 -3.57
C THR A 391 -7.11 24.88 -2.90
N ILE A 392 -5.98 24.23 -3.18
CA ILE A 392 -5.48 23.12 -2.38
C ILE A 392 -4.85 23.68 -1.11
N GLY A 393 -5.38 23.30 0.05
CA GLY A 393 -4.78 23.58 1.35
C GLY A 393 -4.23 22.30 1.97
N ALA A 394 -2.91 22.25 2.23
CA ALA A 394 -2.26 21.09 2.83
C ALA A 394 -1.24 21.47 3.91
N ASP A 395 -1.27 20.80 5.07
CA ASP A 395 -0.25 20.93 6.12
C ASP A 395 0.69 19.71 5.98
N VAL A 396 1.94 19.95 5.62
CA VAL A 396 2.91 18.89 5.30
C VAL A 396 4.15 19.02 6.20
N GLU A 397 4.63 17.88 6.70
CA GLU A 397 5.94 17.74 7.34
C GLU A 397 6.79 16.72 6.59
N TRP A 398 8.12 16.87 6.64
CA TRP A 398 9.05 15.99 5.94
C TRP A 398 10.39 15.85 6.66
N THR A 399 11.13 14.78 6.37
CA THR A 399 12.48 14.54 6.89
C THR A 399 13.58 14.84 5.87
N PHE A 400 13.47 14.38 4.62
CA PHE A 400 14.41 14.71 3.53
C PHE A 400 14.06 16.05 2.86
N PRO A 401 15.04 16.76 2.26
CA PRO A 401 14.74 17.97 1.49
C PRO A 401 13.70 17.67 0.39
N PRO A 402 12.62 18.45 0.28
CA PRO A 402 11.58 18.16 -0.67
C PRO A 402 11.99 18.64 -2.08
N SER A 403 11.49 17.96 -3.11
CA SER A 403 11.77 18.28 -4.51
C SER A 403 10.64 19.12 -5.11
N PHE A 404 9.41 18.59 -5.09
CA PHE A 404 8.26 19.26 -5.68
C PHE A 404 6.95 18.85 -5.00
N VAL A 405 5.96 19.73 -5.09
CA VAL A 405 4.55 19.38 -4.90
C VAL A 405 3.83 19.38 -6.25
N GLU A 406 2.78 18.60 -6.35
CA GLU A 406 1.95 18.59 -7.55
C GLU A 406 0.46 18.56 -7.25
N VAL A 407 -0.28 19.22 -8.14
CA VAL A 407 -1.74 19.14 -8.21
C VAL A 407 -2.08 18.56 -9.57
N VAL A 408 -2.83 17.46 -9.60
CA VAL A 408 -3.23 16.75 -10.82
C VAL A 408 -4.75 16.74 -10.91
N TRP A 409 -5.30 17.00 -12.09
CA TRP A 409 -6.74 17.04 -12.31
C TRP A 409 -7.11 16.49 -13.69
N GLY A 410 -8.37 16.11 -13.84
CA GLY A 410 -8.93 15.70 -15.13
C GLY A 410 -10.31 16.29 -15.38
N ASP A 411 -10.69 16.42 -16.65
CA ASP A 411 -11.98 16.95 -17.11
C ASP A 411 -12.91 15.88 -17.73
N GLY A 412 -12.49 14.61 -17.68
CA GLY A 412 -13.15 13.49 -18.35
C GLY A 412 -12.59 13.15 -19.73
N ARG A 413 -11.66 13.96 -20.26
CA ARG A 413 -11.04 13.79 -21.58
C ARG A 413 -9.52 13.92 -21.52
N LYS A 414 -9.03 14.94 -20.82
CA LYS A 414 -7.61 15.23 -20.63
C LYS A 414 -7.27 15.24 -19.13
N ILE A 415 -6.06 14.80 -18.84
CA ILE A 415 -5.44 14.90 -17.52
C ILE A 415 -4.34 15.95 -17.63
N ASP A 416 -4.35 16.91 -16.72
CA ASP A 416 -3.36 17.99 -16.64
C ASP A 416 -2.82 18.08 -15.22
N ARG A 417 -1.68 18.76 -15.06
CA ARG A 417 -1.03 18.93 -13.77
C ARG A 417 -0.31 20.26 -13.65
N GLN A 418 -0.13 20.69 -12.41
CA GLN A 418 0.79 21.74 -12.02
C GLN A 418 1.85 21.13 -11.10
N VAL A 419 3.11 21.29 -11.47
CA VAL A 419 4.26 20.88 -10.66
C VAL A 419 4.95 22.15 -10.16
N ILE A 420 5.20 22.21 -8.86
CA ILE A 420 5.81 23.37 -8.21
C ILE A 420 7.08 22.88 -7.54
N SER A 421 8.23 23.35 -8.02
CA SER A 421 9.51 23.10 -7.36
C SER A 421 9.51 23.74 -5.98
N ILE A 422 9.99 22.98 -4.99
CA ILE A 422 10.17 23.44 -3.60
C ILE A 422 11.55 23.08 -3.08
N THR A 423 12.53 22.99 -3.99
CA THR A 423 13.94 22.68 -3.72
C THR A 423 14.65 23.76 -2.89
N ASP A 424 14.00 24.90 -2.63
CA ASP A 424 14.47 25.95 -1.73
C ASP A 424 14.27 25.59 -0.25
N LEU A 425 13.50 24.54 0.05
CA LEU A 425 13.24 24.08 1.41
C LEU A 425 14.28 23.03 1.86
N GLY A 426 14.75 23.13 3.10
CA GLY A 426 15.69 22.18 3.70
C GLY A 426 15.03 20.92 4.27
N ALA A 427 15.85 19.98 4.76
CA ALA A 427 15.42 18.78 5.50
C ALA A 427 14.70 19.14 6.83
N PHE A 428 13.95 18.18 7.38
CA PHE A 428 13.27 18.28 8.68
C PHE A 428 12.37 19.52 8.84
N GLY A 429 11.51 19.76 7.84
CA GLY A 429 10.68 20.96 7.77
C GLY A 429 9.19 20.68 7.88
N THR A 430 8.42 21.76 8.08
CA THR A 430 6.96 21.77 7.93
C THR A 430 6.52 22.98 7.12
N LYS A 431 5.45 22.86 6.35
CA LYS A 431 4.88 23.98 5.58
C LYS A 431 3.39 23.80 5.33
N HIS A 432 2.67 24.92 5.41
CA HIS A 432 1.34 25.04 4.87
C HIS A 432 1.40 25.41 3.38
N PHE A 433 0.88 24.55 2.53
CA PHE A 433 0.71 24.82 1.11
C PHE A 433 -0.69 25.37 0.84
N SER A 434 -0.75 26.46 0.08
CA SER A 434 -1.97 27.07 -0.42
C SER A 434 -1.81 27.29 -1.92
N ILE A 435 -2.30 26.35 -2.71
CA ILE A 435 -2.05 26.29 -4.17
C ILE A 435 -3.37 26.59 -4.90
N PRO A 436 -3.53 27.77 -5.51
CA PRO A 436 -4.71 28.08 -6.30
C PRO A 436 -4.71 27.26 -7.59
N PHE A 437 -5.89 26.80 -8.02
CA PHE A 437 -6.09 26.21 -9.33
C PHE A 437 -7.46 26.61 -9.90
N ASP A 438 -7.53 26.75 -11.21
CA ASP A 438 -8.80 26.93 -11.91
C ASP A 438 -9.52 25.58 -11.97
N ALA A 439 -10.69 25.45 -11.35
CA ALA A 439 -11.55 24.28 -11.36
C ALA A 439 -12.53 24.23 -12.56
N THR A 440 -12.51 25.22 -13.46
CA THR A 440 -13.42 25.28 -14.62
C THR A 440 -13.33 24.01 -15.45
N GLY A 441 -14.48 23.36 -15.66
CA GLY A 441 -14.63 22.13 -16.46
C GLY A 441 -14.01 20.87 -15.84
N LYS A 442 -13.32 20.96 -14.70
CA LYS A 442 -12.60 19.83 -14.11
C LYS A 442 -13.54 18.96 -13.29
N ALA A 443 -13.38 17.66 -13.42
CA ALA A 443 -14.17 16.65 -12.74
C ALA A 443 -13.55 16.25 -11.40
N TRP A 444 -12.22 16.08 -11.34
CA TRP A 444 -11.51 15.63 -10.13
C TRP A 444 -10.17 16.33 -9.95
N VAL A 445 -9.64 16.28 -8.73
CA VAL A 445 -8.29 16.75 -8.38
C VAL A 445 -7.64 15.85 -7.33
N ARG A 446 -6.30 15.72 -7.36
CA ARG A 446 -5.48 15.12 -6.29
C ARG A 446 -4.21 15.94 -6.05
N PHE A 447 -3.57 15.70 -4.91
CA PHE A 447 -2.34 16.39 -4.47
C PHE A 447 -1.29 15.37 -4.01
N ALA A 448 -0.02 15.63 -4.32
CA ALA A 448 1.11 14.83 -3.89
C ALA A 448 2.36 15.69 -3.61
N VAL A 449 3.26 15.15 -2.79
CA VAL A 449 4.55 15.74 -2.41
C VAL A 449 5.63 14.69 -2.58
N TRP A 450 6.78 15.10 -3.13
CA TRP A 450 7.91 14.23 -3.43
C TRP A 450 9.22 14.88 -2.99
N ASP A 451 10.15 14.08 -2.45
CA ASP A 451 11.44 14.56 -1.96
C ASP A 451 12.65 14.16 -2.83
N THR A 452 13.86 14.49 -2.40
CA THR A 452 15.10 14.17 -3.14
C THR A 452 15.47 12.70 -3.11
N ALA A 453 14.92 11.92 -2.17
CA ALA A 453 15.12 10.47 -2.06
C ALA A 453 14.08 9.68 -2.89
N GLY A 454 13.13 10.37 -3.51
CA GLY A 454 12.02 9.76 -4.23
C GLY A 454 10.89 9.31 -3.32
N ASN A 455 10.97 9.60 -2.02
CA ASN A 455 9.90 9.31 -1.08
C ASN A 455 8.70 10.21 -1.41
N GLY A 456 7.51 9.71 -1.10
CA GLY A 456 6.28 10.35 -1.54
C GLY A 456 5.18 10.28 -0.52
N ALA A 457 4.35 11.32 -0.48
CA ALA A 457 3.04 11.28 0.16
C ALA A 457 1.98 11.90 -0.74
N PHE A 458 0.80 11.29 -0.76
CA PHE A 458 -0.30 11.75 -1.61
C PHE A 458 -1.67 11.47 -0.99
N VAL A 459 -2.61 12.34 -1.30
CA VAL A 459 -4.02 12.19 -0.94
C VAL A 459 -4.82 11.62 -2.09
N GLN A 460 -5.95 10.99 -1.76
CA GLN A 460 -6.80 10.37 -2.76
C GLN A 460 -7.50 11.42 -3.66
N PRO A 461 -7.78 11.08 -4.93
CA PRO A 461 -8.58 11.93 -5.81
C PRO A 461 -9.94 12.29 -5.22
N VAL A 462 -10.37 13.53 -5.41
CA VAL A 462 -11.69 14.02 -5.01
C VAL A 462 -12.46 14.58 -6.20
N TRP A 463 -13.76 14.30 -6.27
CA TRP A 463 -14.64 14.93 -7.26
C TRP A 463 -14.87 16.42 -6.93
N LEU A 464 -14.77 17.28 -7.94
CA LEU A 464 -14.98 18.72 -7.82
C LEU A 464 -16.46 19.12 -7.95
N ASN A 465 -17.24 18.36 -8.72
CA ASN A 465 -18.63 18.65 -9.07
C ASN A 465 -19.57 17.48 -8.74
N ALA A 466 -19.39 16.83 -7.59
CA ALA A 466 -20.04 15.56 -7.27
C ALA A 466 -21.58 15.59 -7.45
N THR A 467 -22.08 14.91 -8.49
CA THR A 467 -23.48 14.51 -8.59
C THR A 467 -23.70 13.34 -7.63
N ARG A 468 -24.45 13.55 -6.55
CA ARG A 468 -24.65 12.58 -5.46
C ARG A 468 -25.60 11.43 -5.83
N THR A 469 -25.21 10.55 -6.75
CA THR A 469 -25.97 9.34 -7.04
C THR A 469 -25.06 8.12 -7.01
N THR A 470 -24.80 7.58 -5.80
CA THR A 470 -24.01 6.36 -5.60
C THR A 470 -24.87 5.11 -5.76
N THR A 471 -24.35 4.05 -6.37
CA THR A 471 -25.09 2.78 -6.61
C THR A 471 -25.56 2.08 -5.33
N ASP A 472 -24.86 2.26 -4.20
CA ASP A 472 -25.23 1.65 -2.91
C ASP A 472 -26.48 2.23 -2.24
N GLN A 473 -26.92 3.44 -2.60
CA GLN A 473 -28.15 3.99 -2.02
C GLN A 473 -29.40 3.24 -2.48
N ASN A 474 -29.35 2.60 -3.66
CA ASN A 474 -30.46 1.78 -4.15
C ASN A 474 -30.56 0.45 -3.39
N ALA A 475 -29.43 -0.13 -2.94
CA ALA A 475 -29.44 -1.37 -2.16
C ALA A 475 -30.01 -1.21 -0.74
N ARG A 476 -30.04 0.01 -0.18
CA ARG A 476 -30.66 0.29 1.13
C ARG A 476 -32.16 0.59 1.08
N ARG A 477 -32.75 0.73 -0.12
CA ARG A 477 -34.19 1.02 -0.27
C ARG A 477 -35.08 -0.23 -0.39
N GLU A 478 -34.49 -1.42 -0.44
CA GLU A 478 -35.19 -2.70 -0.39
C GLU A 478 -34.80 -3.47 0.88
N LYS A 479 -35.28 -3.01 2.04
CA LYS A 479 -35.44 -3.83 3.24
C LYS A 479 -36.70 -3.41 3.99
#